data_AF-A0A9D5C6B2-F1
#
_entry.id   AF-A0A9D5C6B2-F1
#
_cell.length_a   1.000
_cell.length_b   1.000
_cell.length_c   1.000
_cell.angle_alpha   90.00
_cell.angle_beta   90.00
_cell.angle_gamma   90.00
#
_symmetry.space_group_name_H-M   'P 1'
#
loop_
_entity.id
_entity.type
_entity.pdbx_description
1 polymer ?
#
loop_
_entity_poly.entity_id
_entity_poly.type
_entity_poly.pdbx_seq_one_letter_code
_entity_poly.pdbx_strand_id
1 'polypeptide(L)'
;MFNQTTLLMKKMLETYNGFESLKVLVDVGGGLGATLGIILSKYPHIKGINFDLPFVVSEAPAIPGVEHVGGDMFDCVPTGDAIFMKWILHDWSDEHCVKILKNCWKALPDNGKMIIVEGVIPDTPEDSDHARNCFMGDLCMMAYNVGGKERTKN
;
A
#
# COMPACT_ATOMS: atom_id res chain seq x y z
N MET A 1 -13.28 5.47 -4.82
CA MET A 1 -11.92 4.95 -4.58
C MET A 1 -10.90 5.44 -5.61
N PHE A 2 -11.08 5.21 -6.93
CA PHE A 2 -10.13 5.65 -7.98
C PHE A 2 -9.74 7.15 -7.95
N ASN A 3 -10.70 8.04 -7.74
CA ASN A 3 -10.45 9.48 -7.69
C ASN A 3 -9.57 9.88 -6.47
N GLN A 4 -9.76 9.24 -5.33
CA GLN A 4 -8.96 9.48 -4.11
C GLN A 4 -7.54 8.95 -4.27
N THR A 5 -7.35 7.72 -4.78
CA THR A 5 -6.02 7.16 -5.07
C THR A 5 -5.25 8.08 -6.01
N THR A 6 -5.88 8.54 -7.09
CA THR A 6 -5.23 9.39 -8.09
C THR A 6 -4.75 10.71 -7.47
N LEU A 7 -5.61 11.37 -6.69
CA LEU A 7 -5.27 12.64 -6.04
C LEU A 7 -4.15 12.47 -5.00
N LEU A 8 -4.27 11.47 -4.13
CA LEU A 8 -3.29 11.17 -3.08
C LEU A 8 -1.92 10.86 -3.69
N MET A 9 -1.87 9.93 -4.65
CA MET A 9 -0.60 9.50 -5.24
C MET A 9 0.06 10.62 -6.03
N LYS A 10 -0.68 11.44 -6.76
CA LYS A 10 -0.10 12.62 -7.45
C LYS A 10 0.58 13.57 -6.46
N LYS A 11 -0.11 13.94 -5.37
CA LYS A 11 0.46 14.79 -4.32
C LYS A 11 1.66 14.16 -3.61
N MET A 12 1.58 12.87 -3.31
CA MET A 12 2.69 12.15 -2.69
C MET A 12 3.93 12.15 -3.60
N LEU A 13 3.74 11.90 -4.89
CA LEU A 13 4.82 11.93 -5.87
C LEU A 13 5.41 13.33 -6.09
N GLU A 14 4.77 14.42 -5.68
CA GLU A 14 5.38 15.76 -5.74
C GLU A 14 6.46 15.96 -4.66
N THR A 15 6.40 15.21 -3.56
CA THR A 15 7.23 15.45 -2.37
C THR A 15 8.08 14.25 -1.96
N TYR A 16 7.67 13.03 -2.31
CA TYR A 16 8.36 11.81 -1.96
C TYR A 16 9.14 11.24 -3.14
N ASN A 17 10.46 11.21 -3.00
CA ASN A 17 11.40 10.73 -4.03
C ASN A 17 11.94 9.31 -3.75
N GLY A 18 11.40 8.60 -2.76
CA GLY A 18 11.93 7.30 -2.35
C GLY A 18 11.81 6.19 -3.39
N PHE A 19 11.22 6.44 -4.57
CA PHE A 19 11.16 5.48 -5.68
C PHE A 19 12.34 5.58 -6.65
N GLU A 20 13.10 6.69 -6.66
CA GLU A 20 14.06 7.02 -7.72
C GLU A 20 15.09 5.92 -7.99
N SER A 21 15.63 5.28 -6.95
CA SER A 21 16.69 4.27 -7.07
C SER A 21 16.19 2.83 -7.22
N LEU A 22 14.87 2.60 -7.24
CA LEU A 22 14.31 1.25 -7.29
C LEU A 22 14.38 0.69 -8.71
N LYS A 23 14.52 -0.64 -8.82
CA LYS A 23 14.39 -1.39 -10.08
C LYS A 23 13.12 -2.23 -10.07
N VAL A 24 12.76 -2.83 -8.93
CA VAL A 24 11.54 -3.62 -8.74
C VAL A 24 10.74 -3.10 -7.56
N LEU A 25 9.47 -2.76 -7.80
CA LEU A 25 8.53 -2.31 -6.78
C LEU A 25 7.34 -3.27 -6.72
N VAL A 26 7.07 -3.84 -5.55
CA VAL A 26 5.91 -4.69 -5.31
C VAL A 26 4.84 -3.89 -4.58
N ASP A 27 3.63 -3.79 -5.14
CA ASP A 27 2.46 -3.18 -4.51
C ASP A 27 1.57 -4.30 -3.96
N VAL A 28 1.58 -4.47 -2.63
CA VAL A 28 0.84 -5.53 -1.93
C VAL A 28 -0.55 -5.03 -1.60
N GLY A 29 -1.57 -5.77 -2.05
CA GLY A 29 -2.95 -5.32 -2.04
C GLY A 29 -3.18 -4.17 -3.03
N GLY A 30 -2.47 -4.19 -4.15
CA GLY A 30 -2.50 -3.12 -5.16
C GLY A 30 -3.83 -3.01 -5.93
N GLY A 31 -4.76 -3.92 -5.70
CA GLY A 31 -6.04 -4.01 -6.38
C GLY A 31 -5.87 -4.19 -7.88
N LEU A 32 -6.50 -3.29 -8.65
CA LEU A 32 -6.41 -3.26 -10.11
C LEU A 32 -5.14 -2.55 -10.63
N GLY A 33 -4.14 -2.27 -9.77
CA GLY A 33 -2.83 -1.74 -10.16
C GLY A 33 -2.77 -0.25 -10.46
N ALA A 34 -3.82 0.52 -10.15
CA ALA A 34 -3.87 1.95 -10.44
C ALA A 34 -2.73 2.75 -9.78
N THR A 35 -2.36 2.39 -8.55
CA THR A 35 -1.25 3.05 -7.82
C THR A 35 0.08 2.85 -8.55
N LEU A 36 0.42 1.61 -8.92
CA LEU A 36 1.60 1.32 -9.72
C LEU A 36 1.58 2.02 -11.08
N GLY A 37 0.44 2.07 -11.77
CA GLY A 37 0.32 2.80 -13.03
C GLY A 37 0.71 4.28 -12.88
N ILE A 38 0.31 4.92 -11.77
CA ILE A 38 0.69 6.31 -11.46
C ILE A 38 2.18 6.41 -11.14
N ILE A 39 2.73 5.52 -10.31
CA ILE A 39 4.16 5.55 -9.93
C ILE A 39 5.05 5.34 -11.17
N LEU A 40 4.77 4.33 -11.99
CA LEU A 40 5.56 3.99 -13.18
C LEU A 40 5.42 5.04 -14.29
N SER A 41 4.32 5.80 -14.33
CA SER A 41 4.21 6.96 -15.24
C SER A 41 5.27 8.04 -14.95
N LYS A 42 5.71 8.16 -13.69
CA LYS A 42 6.79 9.07 -13.27
C LYS A 42 8.16 8.39 -13.30
N TYR A 43 8.22 7.10 -12.97
CA TYR A 43 9.46 6.32 -12.87
C TYR A 43 9.42 5.11 -13.82
N PRO A 44 9.53 5.33 -15.15
CA PRO A 44 9.32 4.28 -16.15
C PRO A 44 10.42 3.21 -16.16
N HIS A 45 11.53 3.42 -15.45
CA HIS A 45 12.60 2.42 -15.29
C HIS A 45 12.28 1.33 -14.26
N ILE A 46 11.24 1.53 -13.44
CA ILE A 46 10.82 0.55 -12.42
C ILE A 46 9.97 -0.53 -13.07
N LYS A 47 10.30 -1.80 -12.80
CA LYS A 47 9.39 -2.93 -13.01
C LYS A 47 8.41 -3.01 -11.83
N GLY A 48 7.12 -2.88 -12.10
CA GLY A 48 6.07 -2.99 -11.10
C GLY A 48 5.56 -4.43 -10.98
N ILE A 49 5.29 -4.88 -9.76
CA ILE A 49 4.54 -6.12 -9.48
C ILE A 49 3.30 -5.73 -8.69
N ASN A 50 2.13 -5.82 -9.32
CA ASN A 50 0.85 -5.63 -8.65
C ASN A 50 0.40 -6.96 -8.04
N PHE A 51 0.44 -7.05 -6.72
CA PHE A 51 0.09 -8.26 -5.99
C PHE A 51 -1.24 -8.10 -5.26
N ASP A 52 -2.18 -8.98 -5.54
CA ASP A 52 -3.50 -9.02 -4.87
C ASP A 52 -4.05 -10.45 -4.92
N LEU A 53 -5.27 -10.66 -4.41
CA LEU A 53 -5.96 -11.94 -4.50
C LEU A 53 -6.15 -12.35 -5.97
N PRO A 54 -6.11 -13.66 -6.31
CA PRO A 54 -6.21 -14.13 -7.70
C PRO A 54 -7.42 -13.60 -8.48
N PHE A 55 -8.59 -13.51 -7.84
CA PHE A 55 -9.81 -13.02 -8.47
C PHE A 55 -9.84 -11.49 -8.65
N VAL A 56 -9.00 -10.74 -7.93
CA VAL A 56 -8.86 -9.29 -8.10
C VAL A 56 -7.95 -9.01 -9.29
N VAL A 57 -6.78 -9.67 -9.32
CA VAL A 57 -5.82 -9.46 -10.41
C VAL A 57 -6.30 -10.01 -11.76
N SER A 58 -7.22 -10.98 -11.78
CA SER A 58 -7.81 -11.47 -13.03
C SER A 58 -8.64 -10.40 -13.75
N GLU A 59 -9.15 -9.42 -13.02
CA GLU A 59 -9.92 -8.29 -13.54
C GLU A 59 -9.05 -7.04 -13.76
N ALA A 60 -7.74 -7.11 -13.47
CA ALA A 60 -6.85 -5.97 -13.63
C ALA A 60 -6.57 -5.69 -15.12
N PRO A 61 -6.65 -4.41 -15.55
CA PRO A 61 -6.30 -4.05 -16.91
C PRO A 61 -4.80 -4.21 -17.14
N ALA A 62 -4.38 -4.47 -18.38
CA ALA A 62 -2.96 -4.46 -18.71
C ALA A 62 -2.36 -3.05 -18.52
N ILE A 63 -1.32 -2.93 -17.69
CA ILE A 63 -0.60 -1.68 -17.44
C ILE A 63 0.86 -1.85 -17.89
N PRO A 64 1.39 -0.97 -18.76
CA PRO A 64 2.79 -1.05 -19.20
C PRO A 64 3.77 -1.05 -18.04
N GLY A 65 4.70 -2.02 -18.03
CA GLY A 65 5.72 -2.16 -16.99
C GLY A 65 5.22 -2.83 -15.69
N VAL A 66 3.94 -3.21 -15.60
CA VAL A 66 3.36 -3.89 -14.45
C VAL A 66 3.10 -5.37 -14.76
N GLU A 67 3.53 -6.24 -13.86
CA GLU A 67 3.16 -7.65 -13.81
C GLU A 67 2.09 -7.86 -12.74
N HIS A 68 0.93 -8.43 -13.09
CA HIS A 68 -0.11 -8.76 -12.13
C HIS A 68 0.09 -10.19 -11.59
N VAL A 69 0.20 -10.32 -10.27
CA VAL A 69 0.47 -11.60 -9.60
C VAL A 69 -0.61 -11.86 -8.57
N GLY A 70 -1.29 -13.00 -8.70
CA GLY A 70 -2.31 -13.44 -7.76
C GLY A 70 -1.70 -14.24 -6.61
N GLY A 71 -2.13 -13.98 -5.38
CA GLY A 71 -1.71 -14.79 -4.23
C GLY A 71 -2.35 -14.33 -2.92
N ASP A 72 -1.76 -14.78 -1.80
CA ASP A 72 -2.19 -14.41 -0.45
C ASP A 72 -1.00 -13.86 0.35
N MET A 73 -1.07 -12.58 0.75
CA MET A 73 -0.04 -11.90 1.53
C MET A 73 0.19 -12.53 2.91
N PHE A 74 -0.78 -13.28 3.44
CA PHE A 74 -0.62 -14.03 4.68
C PHE A 74 0.22 -15.30 4.51
N ASP A 75 0.44 -15.76 3.27
CA ASP A 75 1.31 -16.89 2.97
C ASP A 75 2.68 -16.39 2.48
N CYS A 76 2.72 -15.70 1.33
CA CYS A 76 3.94 -15.15 0.76
C CYS A 76 3.68 -13.89 -0.06
N VAL A 77 4.73 -13.11 -0.27
CA VAL A 77 4.73 -11.88 -1.05
C VAL A 77 5.84 -11.96 -2.10
N PRO A 78 5.63 -11.49 -3.34
CA PRO A 78 6.69 -11.43 -4.35
C PRO A 78 7.90 -10.63 -3.90
N THR A 79 9.09 -11.00 -4.38
CA THR A 79 10.33 -10.31 -4.03
C THR A 79 10.54 -9.03 -4.84
N GLY A 80 11.07 -7.98 -4.21
CA GLY A 80 11.43 -6.73 -4.90
C GLY A 80 12.37 -5.86 -4.07
N ASP A 81 12.89 -4.77 -4.66
CA ASP A 81 13.77 -3.83 -3.96
C ASP A 81 13.02 -3.05 -2.88
N ALA A 82 11.72 -2.80 -3.12
CA ALA A 82 10.82 -2.26 -2.12
C ALA A 82 9.44 -2.89 -2.21
N ILE A 83 8.77 -2.89 -1.07
CA ILE A 83 7.35 -3.25 -0.93
C ILE A 83 6.57 -1.99 -0.58
N PHE A 84 5.51 -1.74 -1.32
CA PHE A 84 4.58 -0.65 -1.13
C PHE A 84 3.24 -1.20 -0.64
N MET A 85 2.67 -0.55 0.37
CA MET A 85 1.34 -0.85 0.89
C MET A 85 0.60 0.46 1.13
N LYS A 86 -0.57 0.62 0.52
CA LYS A 86 -1.44 1.78 0.72
C LYS A 86 -2.82 1.30 1.14
N TRP A 87 -3.27 1.70 2.33
CA TRP A 87 -4.57 1.31 2.87
C TRP A 87 -4.71 -0.21 2.95
N ILE A 88 -3.73 -0.83 3.61
CA ILE A 88 -3.69 -2.29 3.83
C ILE A 88 -3.66 -2.56 5.32
N LEU A 89 -2.71 -1.98 6.05
CA LEU A 89 -2.50 -2.34 7.45
C LEU A 89 -3.67 -1.87 8.33
N HIS A 90 -4.38 -0.82 7.93
CA HIS A 90 -5.56 -0.38 8.66
C HIS A 90 -6.75 -1.35 8.61
N ASP A 91 -6.79 -2.28 7.66
CA ASP A 91 -7.86 -3.28 7.54
C ASP A 91 -7.70 -4.43 8.54
N TRP A 92 -6.53 -4.56 9.17
CA TRP A 92 -6.15 -5.76 9.90
C TRP A 92 -5.80 -5.49 11.36
N SER A 93 -6.00 -6.51 12.20
CA SER A 93 -5.54 -6.50 13.59
C SER A 93 -4.00 -6.50 13.66
N ASP A 94 -3.45 -6.17 14.83
CA ASP A 94 -1.98 -6.10 14.98
C ASP A 94 -1.30 -7.45 14.73
N GLU A 95 -1.92 -8.56 15.12
CA GLU A 95 -1.40 -9.91 14.87
C GLU A 95 -1.31 -10.22 13.37
N HIS A 96 -2.34 -9.81 12.61
CA HIS A 96 -2.39 -9.96 11.17
C HIS A 96 -1.37 -9.04 10.49
N CYS A 97 -1.26 -7.78 10.91
CA CYS A 97 -0.23 -6.85 10.42
C CYS A 97 1.17 -7.41 10.65
N VAL A 98 1.48 -7.95 11.83
CA VAL A 98 2.78 -8.56 12.12
C VAL A 98 3.05 -9.74 11.18
N LYS A 99 2.04 -10.56 10.88
CA LYS A 99 2.17 -11.67 9.93
C LYS A 99 2.49 -11.18 8.52
N ILE A 100 1.73 -10.20 8.01
CA ILE A 100 1.94 -9.58 6.69
C ILE A 100 3.36 -8.98 6.62
N LEU A 101 3.72 -8.15 7.61
CA LEU A 101 5.02 -7.47 7.66
C LEU A 101 6.20 -8.45 7.72
N LYS A 102 6.06 -9.59 8.41
CA LYS A 102 7.09 -10.65 8.40
C LYS A 102 7.26 -11.28 7.02
N ASN A 103 6.19 -11.48 6.27
CA ASN A 103 6.26 -12.00 4.91
C ASN A 103 6.89 -10.97 3.96
N CYS A 104 6.51 -9.69 4.09
CA CYS A 104 7.15 -8.60 3.37
C CYS A 104 8.65 -8.52 3.67
N TRP A 105 9.05 -8.61 4.95
CA TRP A 105 10.45 -8.57 5.35
C TRP A 105 11.27 -9.71 4.71
N LYS A 106 10.73 -10.93 4.64
CA LYS A 106 11.40 -12.06 3.96
C LYS A 106 11.53 -11.88 2.44
N ALA A 107 10.67 -11.07 1.84
CA ALA A 107 10.65 -10.82 0.40
C ALA A 107 11.56 -9.66 -0.02
N LEU A 108 12.15 -8.93 0.93
CA LEU A 108 13.07 -7.84 0.69
C LEU A 108 14.54 -8.31 0.73
N PRO A 109 15.43 -7.71 -0.06
CA PRO A 109 16.87 -7.84 0.13
C PRO A 109 17.32 -7.10 1.40
N ASP A 110 18.57 -7.31 1.83
CA ASP A 110 19.12 -6.68 3.05
C ASP A 110 19.03 -5.14 3.07
N ASN A 111 19.10 -4.51 1.89
CA ASN A 111 18.99 -3.07 1.71
C ASN A 111 17.59 -2.62 1.21
N GLY A 112 16.62 -3.53 1.22
CA GLY A 112 15.26 -3.27 0.80
C GLY A 112 14.50 -2.41 1.80
N LYS A 113 13.34 -1.92 1.40
CA LYS A 113 12.49 -1.09 2.27
C LYS A 113 11.00 -1.33 2.07
N MET A 114 10.25 -1.05 3.12
CA MET A 114 8.80 -0.94 3.05
C MET A 114 8.38 0.52 2.97
N ILE A 115 7.37 0.81 2.16
CA ILE A 115 6.77 2.14 1.99
C ILE A 115 5.29 1.99 2.32
N ILE A 116 4.88 2.56 3.45
CA ILE A 116 3.53 2.44 3.98
C ILE A 116 2.83 3.79 3.83
N VAL A 117 1.63 3.78 3.22
CA VAL A 117 0.81 4.98 3.02
C VAL A 117 -0.54 4.75 3.71
N GLU A 118 -0.67 5.32 4.89
CA GLU A 118 -1.83 5.17 5.78
C GLU A 118 -2.23 6.49 6.42
N GLY A 119 -3.44 6.53 7.01
CA GLY A 119 -3.78 7.54 8.00
C GLY A 119 -2.90 7.38 9.23
N VAL A 120 -2.43 8.51 9.79
CA VAL A 120 -1.69 8.51 11.05
C VAL A 120 -2.47 9.36 12.03
N ILE A 121 -3.11 8.71 12.99
CA ILE A 121 -3.88 9.40 14.04
C ILE A 121 -2.91 10.27 14.86
N PRO A 122 -3.26 11.54 15.13
CA PRO A 122 -2.48 12.37 16.05
C PRO A 122 -2.55 11.82 17.47
N ASP A 123 -1.44 11.87 18.21
CA ASP A 123 -1.37 11.34 19.58
C ASP A 123 -2.38 12.00 20.53
N THR A 124 -2.80 13.23 20.22
CA THR A 124 -3.85 13.97 20.93
C THR A 124 -4.96 14.38 19.96
N PRO A 125 -6.24 14.20 20.31
CA PRO A 125 -7.34 14.67 19.49
C PRO A 125 -7.24 16.17 19.19
N GLU A 126 -7.44 16.54 17.93
CA GLU A 126 -7.41 17.91 17.44
C GLU A 126 -8.50 18.12 16.37
N ASP A 127 -8.90 19.37 16.16
CA ASP A 127 -9.86 19.74 15.10
C ASP A 127 -9.11 20.19 13.83
N SER A 128 -8.47 19.23 13.18
CA SER A 128 -7.85 19.42 11.86
C SER A 128 -8.55 18.56 10.81
N ASP A 129 -8.48 18.97 9.54
CA ASP A 129 -8.99 18.14 8.43
C ASP A 129 -8.30 16.76 8.41
N HIS A 130 -7.00 16.72 8.75
CA HIS A 130 -6.24 15.48 8.87
C HIS A 130 -6.81 14.55 9.94
N ALA A 131 -7.01 15.06 11.16
CA ALA A 131 -7.56 14.28 12.26
C ALA A 131 -8.98 13.79 11.95
N ARG A 132 -9.84 14.66 11.41
CA ARG A 132 -11.21 14.29 10.99
C ARG A 132 -11.21 13.19 9.94
N ASN A 133 -10.31 13.24 8.95
CA ASN A 133 -10.17 12.18 7.94
C ASN A 133 -9.69 10.86 8.56
N CYS A 134 -8.72 10.89 9.47
CA CYS A 134 -8.24 9.68 10.14
C CYS A 134 -9.35 9.07 11.01
N PHE A 135 -10.08 9.86 11.80
CA PHE A 135 -11.19 9.32 12.61
C PHE A 135 -12.33 8.78 11.75
N MET A 136 -12.63 9.39 10.61
CA MET A 136 -13.61 8.84 9.67
C MET A 136 -13.13 7.52 9.06
N GLY A 137 -11.83 7.40 8.76
CA GLY A 137 -11.20 6.14 8.34
C GLY A 137 -11.35 5.06 9.41
N ASP A 138 -11.05 5.39 10.67
CA ASP A 138 -11.15 4.47 11.80
C ASP A 138 -12.58 3.96 12.02
N LEU A 139 -13.58 4.85 11.92
CA LEU A 139 -14.99 4.46 11.95
C LEU A 139 -15.37 3.51 10.79
N CYS A 140 -14.80 3.73 9.59
CA CYS A 140 -15.01 2.80 8.47
C CYS A 140 -14.37 1.44 8.75
N MET A 141 -13.16 1.42 9.32
CA MET A 141 -12.48 0.16 9.66
C MET A 141 -13.29 -0.63 10.69
N MET A 142 -13.77 0.02 11.74
CA MET A 142 -14.67 -0.59 12.73
C MET A 142 -15.97 -1.16 12.10
N ALA A 143 -16.50 -0.50 11.06
CA ALA A 143 -17.75 -0.92 10.42
C ALA A 143 -17.57 -2.09 9.44
N TYR A 144 -16.45 -2.15 8.72
CA TYR A 144 -16.27 -3.07 7.58
C TYR A 144 -15.23 -4.17 7.82
N ASN A 145 -14.26 -3.96 8.71
CA ASN A 145 -13.09 -4.83 8.85
C ASN A 145 -12.92 -5.29 10.30
N VAL A 146 -13.11 -6.59 10.56
CA VAL A 146 -12.96 -7.15 11.91
C VAL A 146 -11.50 -7.01 12.38
N GLY A 147 -11.29 -6.17 13.39
CA GLY A 147 -9.97 -5.88 13.94
C GLY A 147 -9.19 -4.78 13.22
N GLY A 148 -9.76 -4.21 12.15
CA GLY A 148 -9.22 -3.04 11.47
C GLY A 148 -9.32 -1.80 12.36
N LYS A 149 -8.32 -0.92 12.23
CA LYS A 149 -8.20 0.35 12.95
C LYS A 149 -7.13 1.23 12.31
N GLU A 150 -7.32 2.53 12.39
CA GLU A 150 -6.24 3.47 12.13
C GLU A 150 -5.26 3.48 13.33
N ARG A 151 -4.02 3.90 13.10
CA ARG A 151 -2.96 3.84 14.11
C ARG A 151 -2.26 5.19 14.28
N THR A 152 -1.69 5.41 15.46
CA THR A 152 -0.75 6.50 15.67
C THR A 152 0.61 6.14 15.08
N LYS A 153 1.59 7.04 15.19
CA LYS A 153 2.95 6.80 14.69
C LYS A 153 3.74 5.78 15.54
N ASN A 154 3.38 5.61 16.81
CA ASN A 154 4.17 4.91 17.82
C ASN A 154 3.83 3.42 17.94
#